data_AF-A0A1A3CIQ7-F1
#
_entry.id   AF-A0A1A3CIQ7-F1
#
_cell.length_a   1.000
_cell.length_b   1.000
_cell.length_c   1.000
_cell.angle_alpha   90.00
_cell.angle_beta   90.00
_cell.angle_gamma   90.00
#
_symmetry.space_group_name_H-M   'P 1'
#
loop_
_entity.id
_entity.type
_entity.pdbx_description
1 polymer ?
#
loop_
_entity_poly.entity_id
_entity_poly.type
_entity_poly.pdbx_seq_one_letter_code
_entity_poly.pdbx_strand_id
1 'polypeptide(L)'
;MEHENRLQLKPYRSALEHLDGAWWPRSTRLADELPDLVASLSDRLGRVVMVGYRRNGWHETPALVEIAGQTVELLGFASDEPASVILFGEDGQHVTLHVIRPDSAEDAARQALQRAGVADPDAAPAGASAVARSVAEVADKLARHEGLGDERRTAQIKDWCEQAAQQFVDAPVQAFVPVLVEHIVRNRMMESRAAAATG
;
A
#
# COMPACT_ATOMS: atom_id res chain seq x y z
N MET A 1 6.33 -25.81 14.41
CA MET A 1 7.06 -25.20 13.29
C MET A 1 6.79 -23.72 13.38
N GLU A 2 7.76 -22.98 13.92
CA GLU A 2 7.68 -21.54 14.11
C GLU A 2 7.78 -20.93 12.71
N HIS A 3 6.67 -20.48 12.14
CA HIS A 3 6.73 -19.65 10.94
C HIS A 3 7.43 -18.37 11.38
N GLU A 4 8.70 -18.19 11.00
CA GLU A 4 9.41 -16.91 11.11
C GLU A 4 8.45 -15.83 10.62
N ASN A 5 7.90 -15.06 11.56
CA ASN A 5 6.81 -14.14 11.28
C ASN A 5 7.39 -12.95 10.51
N ARG A 6 7.35 -13.05 9.18
CA ARG A 6 7.84 -12.05 8.23
C ARG A 6 6.76 -11.08 7.80
N LEU A 7 5.57 -11.19 8.37
CA LEU A 7 4.42 -10.32 8.11
C LEU A 7 3.87 -9.82 9.44
N GLN A 8 3.98 -8.51 9.64
CA GLN A 8 3.39 -7.86 10.80
C GLN A 8 2.26 -6.94 10.32
N LEU A 9 1.04 -7.27 10.72
CA LEU A 9 -0.13 -6.44 10.50
C LEU A 9 -0.44 -5.60 11.74
N LYS A 10 -0.95 -4.39 11.51
CA LYS A 10 -1.58 -3.62 12.57
C LYS A 10 -2.93 -4.26 12.91
N PRO A 11 -3.28 -4.31 14.21
CA PRO A 11 -4.62 -4.78 14.63
C PRO A 11 -5.71 -3.90 14.00
N TYR A 12 -5.38 -2.64 13.73
CA TYR A 12 -6.29 -1.67 13.18
C TYR A 12 -5.55 -0.55 12.41
N ARG A 13 -6.16 -0.03 11.33
CA ARG A 13 -5.62 1.10 10.56
C ARG A 13 -6.08 2.45 11.15
N SER A 14 -5.17 3.31 11.59
CA SER A 14 -5.48 4.69 11.94
C SER A 14 -6.04 5.46 10.73
N ALA A 15 -7.01 6.38 10.90
CA ALA A 15 -7.56 7.16 9.78
C ALA A 15 -6.50 7.97 8.99
N LEU A 16 -5.36 8.25 9.63
CA LEU A 16 -4.21 8.97 9.09
C LEU A 16 -3.16 8.05 8.46
N GLU A 17 -3.18 6.75 8.79
CA GLU A 17 -2.20 5.79 8.30
C GLU A 17 -2.78 5.01 7.14
N HIS A 18 -2.05 4.95 6.03
CA HIS A 18 -2.49 4.21 4.84
C HIS A 18 -1.78 2.85 4.70
N LEU A 19 -0.90 2.51 5.65
CA LEU A 19 -0.24 1.20 5.73
C LEU A 19 -0.95 0.33 6.78
N ASP A 20 -1.35 -0.87 6.37
CA ASP A 20 -1.96 -1.89 7.24
C ASP A 20 -0.91 -2.77 7.95
N GLY A 21 0.36 -2.63 7.60
CA GLY A 21 1.46 -3.37 8.20
C GLY A 21 2.76 -3.29 7.40
N ALA A 22 3.68 -4.20 7.73
CA ALA A 22 4.91 -4.42 6.97
C ALA A 22 5.14 -5.91 6.69
N TRP A 23 5.85 -6.16 5.61
CA TRP A 23 6.20 -7.47 5.12
C TRP A 23 7.67 -7.52 4.75
N TRP A 24 8.35 -8.59 5.17
CA TRP A 24 9.75 -8.84 4.91
C TRP A 24 9.91 -10.06 3.99
N PRO A 25 9.89 -9.87 2.66
CA PRO A 25 10.12 -10.97 1.72
C PRO A 25 11.47 -11.64 1.93
N ARG A 26 11.60 -12.90 1.51
CA ARG A 26 12.85 -13.65 1.50
C ARG A 26 13.71 -13.31 0.28
N SER A 27 13.09 -12.83 -0.80
CA SER A 27 13.76 -12.53 -2.06
C SER A 27 13.18 -11.31 -2.78
N THR A 28 13.88 -10.81 -3.80
CA THR A 28 13.42 -9.72 -4.68
C THR A 28 12.58 -10.23 -5.86
N ARG A 29 12.10 -11.48 -5.81
CA ARG A 29 11.26 -12.10 -6.85
C ARG A 29 9.81 -12.13 -6.36
N LEU A 30 9.04 -11.12 -6.73
CA LEU A 30 7.68 -10.93 -6.20
C LEU A 30 6.80 -12.17 -6.40
N ALA A 31 6.80 -12.73 -7.61
CA ALA A 31 5.97 -13.89 -7.96
C ALA A 31 6.22 -15.13 -7.09
N ASP A 32 7.44 -15.34 -6.60
CA ASP A 32 7.80 -16.47 -5.73
C ASP A 32 7.36 -16.25 -4.28
N GLU A 33 7.23 -14.99 -3.87
CA GLU A 33 6.93 -14.58 -2.50
C GLU A 33 5.42 -14.38 -2.26
N LEU A 34 4.67 -14.03 -3.32
CA LEU A 34 3.23 -13.79 -3.23
C LEU A 34 2.40 -14.98 -2.71
N PRO A 35 2.69 -16.26 -3.04
CA PRO A 35 1.89 -17.38 -2.54
C PRO A 35 1.86 -17.45 -1.00
N ASP A 36 3.00 -17.26 -0.34
CA ASP A 36 3.11 -17.28 1.13
C ASP A 36 2.41 -16.07 1.76
N LEU A 37 2.54 -14.90 1.13
CA LEU A 37 1.88 -13.68 1.55
C LEU A 37 0.35 -13.77 1.43
N VAL A 38 -0.15 -14.25 0.29
CA VAL A 38 -1.59 -14.44 0.04
C VAL A 38 -2.17 -15.47 1.00
N ALA A 39 -1.46 -16.58 1.24
CA ALA A 39 -1.89 -17.58 2.22
C ALA A 39 -2.02 -16.98 3.63
N SER A 40 -1.05 -16.14 4.04
CA SER A 40 -1.07 -15.46 5.34
C SER A 40 -2.19 -14.42 5.47
N LEU A 41 -2.67 -13.86 4.36
CA LEU A 41 -3.72 -12.83 4.32
C LEU A 41 -5.10 -13.37 3.97
N SER A 42 -5.22 -14.66 3.63
CA SER A 42 -6.46 -15.28 3.16
C SER A 42 -7.61 -15.17 4.17
N ASP A 43 -7.32 -15.21 5.47
CA ASP A 43 -8.32 -15.09 6.54
C ASP A 43 -8.89 -13.66 6.64
N ARG A 44 -8.08 -12.64 6.31
CA ARG A 44 -8.46 -11.22 6.45
C ARG A 44 -9.01 -10.60 5.18
N LEU A 45 -8.42 -10.94 4.04
CA LEU A 45 -8.70 -10.32 2.75
C LEU A 45 -9.56 -11.21 1.84
N GLY A 46 -9.75 -12.48 2.23
CA GLY A 46 -10.37 -13.47 1.38
C GLY A 46 -9.52 -13.75 0.14
N ARG A 47 -10.19 -13.93 -1.00
CA ARG A 47 -9.53 -14.20 -2.27
C ARG A 47 -8.86 -12.95 -2.83
N VAL A 48 -7.55 -13.03 -3.03
CA VAL A 48 -6.80 -11.96 -3.69
C VAL A 48 -6.97 -12.05 -5.20
N VAL A 49 -7.35 -10.94 -5.83
CA VAL A 49 -7.57 -10.84 -7.29
C VAL A 49 -6.51 -9.99 -7.98
N MET A 50 -5.89 -9.06 -7.25
CA MET A 50 -4.87 -8.16 -7.78
C MET A 50 -3.85 -7.82 -6.69
N VAL A 51 -2.61 -7.61 -7.11
CA VAL A 51 -1.54 -7.02 -6.29
C VAL A 51 -0.93 -5.84 -7.02
N GLY A 52 -1.11 -4.64 -6.46
CA GLY A 52 -0.34 -3.47 -6.82
C GLY A 52 1.02 -3.50 -6.15
N TYR A 53 2.11 -3.24 -6.87
CA TYR A 53 3.44 -3.18 -6.28
C TYR A 53 4.26 -2.03 -6.87
N ARG A 54 5.16 -1.47 -6.07
CA ARG A 54 6.16 -0.53 -6.57
C ARG A 54 7.20 -1.27 -7.39
N ARG A 55 7.51 -0.84 -8.62
CA ARG A 55 8.52 -1.51 -9.47
C ARG A 55 9.95 -1.42 -8.89
N ASN A 56 10.20 -0.44 -8.02
CA ASN A 56 11.53 -0.21 -7.47
C ASN A 56 11.90 -1.29 -6.44
N GLY A 57 12.85 -2.16 -6.79
CA GLY A 57 13.37 -3.21 -5.91
C GLY A 57 12.90 -4.64 -6.20
N TRP A 58 12.03 -4.85 -7.19
CA TRP A 58 11.62 -6.18 -7.65
C TRP A 58 12.23 -6.49 -9.01
N HIS A 59 12.53 -7.77 -9.25
CA HIS A 59 12.89 -8.24 -10.59
C HIS A 59 11.69 -8.16 -11.54
N GLU A 60 11.95 -8.31 -12.85
CA GLU A 60 10.92 -8.36 -13.87
C GLU A 60 9.83 -9.36 -13.45
N THR A 61 8.62 -8.82 -13.28
CA THR A 61 7.49 -9.54 -12.71
C THR A 61 6.43 -9.67 -13.80
N PRO A 62 5.87 -10.87 -14.03
CA PRO A 62 4.84 -11.06 -15.05
C PRO A 62 3.59 -10.25 -14.71
N ALA A 63 2.80 -9.87 -15.72
CA ALA A 63 1.54 -9.15 -15.49
C ALA A 63 0.47 -9.99 -14.78
N LEU A 64 0.59 -11.33 -14.84
CA LEU A 64 -0.33 -12.31 -14.27
C LEU A 64 0.49 -13.39 -13.57
N VAL A 65 0.03 -13.84 -12.40
CA VAL A 65 0.61 -14.97 -11.67
C VAL A 65 -0.50 -15.91 -11.22
N GLU A 66 -0.23 -17.21 -11.21
CA GLU A 66 -1.15 -18.20 -10.64
C GLU A 66 -0.76 -18.50 -9.20
N ILE A 67 -1.69 -18.24 -8.27
CA ILE A 67 -1.51 -18.46 -6.84
C ILE A 67 -2.67 -19.33 -6.35
N ALA A 68 -2.37 -20.49 -5.78
CA ALA A 68 -3.38 -21.43 -5.29
C ALA A 68 -4.49 -21.77 -6.32
N GLY A 69 -4.13 -21.83 -7.62
CA GLY A 69 -5.08 -22.09 -8.71
C GLY A 69 -5.94 -20.88 -9.10
N GLN A 70 -5.56 -19.68 -8.69
CA GLN A 70 -6.26 -18.44 -8.98
C GLN A 70 -5.31 -17.48 -9.71
N THR A 71 -5.79 -16.88 -10.78
CA THR A 71 -5.05 -15.85 -11.50
C THR A 71 -5.10 -14.54 -10.71
N VAL A 72 -3.94 -14.02 -10.37
CA VAL A 72 -3.75 -12.74 -9.68
C VAL A 72 -3.04 -11.78 -10.63
N GLU A 73 -3.64 -10.61 -10.83
CA GLU A 73 -3.05 -9.56 -11.65
C GLU A 73 -1.98 -8.78 -10.89
N LEU A 74 -0.84 -8.53 -11.51
CA LEU A 74 0.27 -7.80 -10.91
C LEU A 74 0.42 -6.44 -11.60
N LEU A 75 0.12 -5.38 -10.84
CA LEU A 75 0.13 -4.01 -11.34
C LEU A 75 1.31 -3.23 -10.77
N GLY A 76 2.36 -3.11 -11.56
CA GLY A 76 3.56 -2.37 -11.18
C GLY A 76 3.40 -0.87 -11.42
N PHE A 77 3.57 -0.03 -10.40
CA PHE A 77 3.60 1.44 -10.51
C PHE A 77 4.97 2.03 -10.16
N ALA A 78 5.25 3.22 -10.71
CA ALA A 78 6.49 3.94 -10.49
C ALA A 78 6.32 4.98 -9.37
N SER A 79 7.28 5.02 -8.45
CA SER A 79 7.31 5.97 -7.34
C SER A 79 8.71 5.98 -6.71
N ASP A 80 9.15 7.15 -6.24
CA ASP A 80 10.45 7.37 -5.57
C ASP A 80 10.47 6.92 -4.10
N GLU A 81 9.36 6.40 -3.62
CA GLU A 81 9.09 6.12 -2.21
C GLU A 81 9.48 4.66 -1.85
N PRO A 82 9.62 4.31 -0.55
CA PRO A 82 10.08 2.98 -0.17
C PRO A 82 9.12 1.89 -0.63
N ALA A 83 9.65 0.70 -0.96
CA ALA A 83 8.87 -0.37 -1.57
C ALA A 83 7.59 -0.71 -0.77
N SER A 84 6.46 -0.83 -1.48
CA SER A 84 5.16 -1.20 -0.91
C SER A 84 4.43 -2.16 -1.84
N VAL A 85 3.57 -2.99 -1.25
CA VAL A 85 2.64 -3.89 -1.95
C VAL A 85 1.24 -3.66 -1.43
N ILE A 86 0.26 -3.71 -2.32
CA ILE A 86 -1.16 -3.51 -2.02
C ILE A 86 -1.90 -4.71 -2.59
N LEU A 87 -2.49 -5.52 -1.72
CA LEU A 87 -3.27 -6.69 -2.11
C LEU A 87 -4.74 -6.31 -2.12
N PHE A 88 -5.45 -6.71 -3.16
CA PHE A 88 -6.87 -6.44 -3.35
C PHE A 88 -7.66 -7.74 -3.30
N GLY A 89 -8.64 -7.79 -2.39
CA GLY A 89 -9.60 -8.87 -2.25
C GLY A 89 -10.76 -8.72 -3.23
N GLU A 90 -11.44 -9.82 -3.55
CA GLU A 90 -12.64 -9.81 -4.43
C GLU A 90 -13.79 -8.95 -3.85
N ASP A 91 -13.90 -8.88 -2.52
CA ASP A 91 -14.91 -8.09 -1.82
C ASP A 91 -14.64 -6.57 -1.80
N GLY A 92 -13.60 -6.11 -2.52
CA GLY A 92 -13.20 -4.70 -2.54
C GLY A 92 -12.49 -4.24 -1.27
N GLN A 93 -12.08 -5.18 -0.42
CA GLN A 93 -11.13 -4.92 0.66
C GLN A 93 -9.71 -4.87 0.09
N HIS A 94 -8.82 -4.14 0.76
CA HIS A 94 -7.41 -4.14 0.41
C HIS A 94 -6.53 -4.09 1.65
N VAL A 95 -5.31 -4.63 1.51
CA VAL A 95 -4.26 -4.58 2.53
C VAL A 95 -3.02 -3.98 1.89
N THR A 96 -2.56 -2.87 2.45
CA THR A 96 -1.35 -2.16 2.03
C THR A 96 -0.21 -2.47 3.00
N LEU A 97 0.91 -2.98 2.48
CA LEU A 97 2.07 -3.35 3.28
C LEU A 97 3.31 -2.61 2.81
N HIS A 98 4.10 -2.16 3.78
CA HIS A 98 5.46 -1.72 3.53
C HIS A 98 6.37 -2.92 3.32
N VAL A 99 7.22 -2.89 2.30
CA VAL A 99 8.17 -3.97 1.97
C VAL A 99 9.53 -3.63 2.57
N ILE A 100 9.98 -4.47 3.49
CA ILE A 100 11.34 -4.41 4.04
C ILE A 100 12.27 -5.14 3.05
N ARG A 101 13.39 -4.53 2.68
CA ARG A 101 14.31 -5.15 1.72
C ARG A 101 14.78 -6.53 2.20
N PRO A 102 14.81 -7.56 1.34
CA PRO A 102 15.26 -8.90 1.73
C PRO A 102 16.74 -8.92 2.15
N ASP A 103 17.57 -8.00 1.62
CA ASP A 103 18.98 -7.82 1.99
C ASP A 103 19.21 -7.08 3.32
N SER A 104 18.15 -6.61 3.97
CA SER A 104 18.24 -5.93 5.27
C SER A 104 18.85 -6.86 6.33
N ALA A 105 19.71 -6.32 7.19
CA ALA A 105 20.18 -7.04 8.36
C ALA A 105 18.99 -7.52 9.20
N GLU A 106 19.04 -8.77 9.64
CA GLU A 106 17.91 -9.45 10.28
C GLU A 106 17.35 -8.69 11.51
N ASP A 107 18.24 -8.12 12.33
CA ASP A 107 17.85 -7.32 13.49
C ASP A 107 17.09 -6.03 13.09
N ALA A 108 17.58 -5.34 12.07
CA ALA A 108 16.94 -4.14 11.54
C ALA A 108 15.58 -4.46 10.90
N ALA A 109 15.48 -5.59 10.19
CA ALA A 109 14.22 -6.05 9.60
C ALA A 109 13.18 -6.41 10.67
N ARG A 110 13.58 -7.11 11.74
CA ARG A 110 12.69 -7.40 12.87
C ARG A 110 12.24 -6.14 13.59
N GLN A 111 13.13 -5.18 13.82
CA GLN A 111 12.76 -3.90 14.40
C GLN A 111 11.77 -3.12 13.51
N ALA A 112 11.94 -3.17 12.19
CA ALA A 112 11.01 -2.55 11.25
C ALA A 112 9.63 -3.23 11.26
N LEU A 113 9.59 -4.57 11.30
CA LEU A 113 8.34 -5.33 11.47
C LEU A 113 7.64 -4.96 12.78
N GLN A 114 8.36 -4.96 13.90
CA GLN A 114 7.80 -4.60 15.21
C GLN A 114 7.22 -3.18 15.21
N ARG A 115 7.96 -2.19 14.68
CA ARG A 115 7.47 -0.82 14.54
C ARG A 115 6.22 -0.73 13.68
N ALA A 116 6.13 -1.52 12.61
CA ALA A 116 4.96 -1.55 11.75
C ALA A 116 3.73 -2.21 12.41
N GLY A 117 3.93 -3.09 13.40
CA GLY A 117 2.85 -3.74 14.15
C GLY A 117 2.24 -2.90 15.27
N VAL A 118 2.94 -1.84 15.71
CA VAL A 118 2.42 -0.92 16.72
C VAL A 118 1.48 0.06 16.04
N ALA A 119 0.19 -0.03 16.35
CA ALA A 119 -0.76 1.03 16.04
C ALA A 119 -0.49 2.22 16.98
N ASP A 120 -0.68 3.44 16.49
CA ASP A 120 -0.66 4.61 17.37
C ASP A 120 -1.79 4.45 18.41
N PRO A 121 -1.47 4.49 19.72
CA PRO A 121 -2.44 4.18 20.77
C PRO A 121 -3.56 5.23 20.90
N ASP A 122 -3.40 6.41 20.31
CA ASP A 122 -4.39 7.50 20.32
C ASP A 122 -5.25 7.52 19.04
N ALA A 123 -4.88 6.71 18.04
CA ALA A 123 -5.60 6.68 16.78
C ALA A 123 -6.93 5.94 16.88
N ALA A 124 -8.02 6.67 16.61
CA ALA A 124 -9.34 6.07 16.49
C ALA A 124 -9.39 5.02 15.37
N PRO A 125 -10.11 3.92 15.59
CA PRO A 125 -10.24 2.91 14.58
C PRO A 125 -11.02 3.41 13.32
N ALA A 126 -10.36 3.73 12.19
CA ALA A 126 -10.91 3.72 10.81
C ALA A 126 -11.27 2.35 10.15
N GLY A 127 -12.57 2.10 9.88
CA GLY A 127 -13.12 0.79 9.49
C GLY A 127 -12.38 0.09 8.35
N ALA A 128 -12.63 -1.22 8.16
CA ALA A 128 -12.09 -2.01 7.04
C ALA A 128 -12.09 -1.17 5.75
N SER A 129 -10.91 -0.99 5.16
CA SER A 129 -10.67 0.04 4.15
C SER A 129 -11.41 -0.30 2.86
N ALA A 130 -12.65 0.18 2.77
CA ALA A 130 -13.44 0.08 1.57
C ALA A 130 -12.78 0.92 0.48
N VAL A 131 -12.70 0.36 -0.73
CA VAL A 131 -12.28 1.07 -1.94
C VAL A 131 -13.10 2.35 -2.09
N ALA A 132 -12.42 3.50 -2.17
CA ALA A 132 -13.07 4.75 -2.56
C ALA A 132 -13.66 4.58 -3.96
N ARG A 133 -14.90 5.04 -4.19
CA ARG A 133 -15.63 4.68 -5.43
C ARG A 133 -15.12 5.46 -6.65
N SER A 134 -14.27 6.48 -6.45
CA SER A 134 -13.68 7.29 -7.53
C SER A 134 -12.45 8.08 -7.08
N VAL A 135 -11.55 8.42 -8.02
CA VAL A 135 -10.40 9.31 -7.79
C VAL A 135 -10.83 10.70 -7.30
N ALA A 136 -11.96 11.22 -7.79
CA ALA A 136 -12.51 12.49 -7.32
C ALA A 136 -12.89 12.46 -5.84
N GLU A 137 -13.49 11.35 -5.36
CA GLU A 137 -13.77 11.18 -3.93
C GLU A 137 -12.49 11.11 -3.10
N VAL A 138 -11.44 10.46 -3.62
CA VAL A 138 -10.12 10.43 -2.98
C VAL A 138 -9.53 11.83 -2.86
N ALA A 139 -9.53 12.59 -3.95
CA ALA A 139 -9.02 13.96 -3.97
C ALA A 139 -9.75 14.86 -2.98
N ASP A 140 -11.09 14.75 -2.92
CA ASP A 140 -11.90 15.54 -2.00
C ASP A 140 -11.73 15.10 -0.53
N LYS A 141 -11.62 13.79 -0.26
CA LYS A 141 -11.30 13.24 1.06
C LYS A 141 -9.94 13.74 1.55
N LEU A 142 -8.91 13.66 0.70
CA LEU A 142 -7.55 14.08 1.04
C LEU A 142 -7.48 15.60 1.23
N ALA A 143 -8.12 16.38 0.37
CA ALA A 143 -8.21 17.83 0.51
C ALA A 143 -8.88 18.25 1.83
N ARG A 144 -9.96 17.56 2.24
CA ARG A 144 -10.66 17.87 3.50
C ARG A 144 -9.80 17.62 4.73
N HIS A 145 -9.04 16.53 4.76
CA HIS A 145 -8.21 16.18 5.91
C HIS A 145 -6.86 16.90 5.93
N GLU A 146 -6.20 17.05 4.78
CA GLU A 146 -4.80 17.50 4.68
C GLU A 146 -4.65 18.86 4.00
N GLY A 147 -5.74 19.45 3.46
CA GLY A 147 -5.73 20.80 2.91
C GLY A 147 -5.61 21.88 3.98
N LEU A 148 -5.96 21.58 5.23
CA LEU A 148 -5.82 22.47 6.41
C LEU A 148 -6.42 23.88 6.21
N GLY A 149 -7.41 24.03 5.32
CA GLY A 149 -8.01 25.31 4.96
C GLY A 149 -7.18 26.18 4.01
N ASP A 150 -6.02 25.70 3.55
CA ASP A 150 -5.19 26.38 2.56
C ASP A 150 -5.60 25.98 1.14
N GLU A 151 -5.99 26.97 0.33
CA GLU A 151 -6.45 26.76 -1.03
C GLU A 151 -5.34 26.25 -1.96
N ARG A 152 -4.09 26.68 -1.76
CA ARG A 152 -2.95 26.24 -2.57
C ARG A 152 -2.61 24.79 -2.26
N ARG A 153 -2.62 24.41 -0.98
CA ARG A 153 -2.43 23.02 -0.55
C ARG A 153 -3.56 22.13 -1.08
N THR A 154 -4.81 22.60 -1.00
CA THR A 154 -5.96 21.90 -1.56
C THR A 154 -5.83 21.68 -3.07
N ALA A 155 -5.46 22.71 -3.83
CA ALA A 155 -5.24 22.61 -5.27
C ALA A 155 -4.09 21.64 -5.60
N GLN A 156 -2.99 21.70 -4.84
CA GLN A 156 -1.85 20.79 -5.00
C GLN A 156 -2.22 19.32 -4.76
N ILE A 157 -3.03 19.04 -3.73
CA ILE A 157 -3.51 17.68 -3.45
C ILE A 157 -4.35 17.14 -4.62
N LYS A 158 -5.22 17.99 -5.20
CA LYS A 158 -6.04 17.61 -6.35
C LYS A 158 -5.20 17.33 -7.60
N ASP A 159 -4.21 18.18 -7.88
CA ASP A 159 -3.25 17.98 -8.98
C ASP A 159 -2.46 16.67 -8.82
N TRP A 160 -2.00 16.35 -7.60
CA TRP A 160 -1.34 15.09 -7.33
C TRP A 160 -2.23 13.87 -7.57
N CYS A 161 -3.52 13.94 -7.19
CA CYS A 161 -4.47 12.87 -7.49
C CYS A 161 -4.64 12.64 -9.00
N GLU A 162 -4.74 13.72 -9.77
CA GLU A 162 -4.91 13.64 -11.23
C GLU A 162 -3.67 13.06 -11.91
N GLN A 163 -2.47 13.53 -11.54
CA GLN A 163 -1.20 12.99 -12.03
C GLN A 163 -1.01 11.51 -11.68
N ALA A 164 -1.37 11.10 -10.46
CA ALA A 164 -1.30 9.70 -10.05
C ALA A 164 -2.29 8.84 -10.86
N ALA A 165 -3.51 9.33 -11.08
CA ALA A 165 -4.51 8.61 -11.87
C ALA A 165 -4.06 8.42 -13.33
N GLN A 166 -3.32 9.38 -13.90
CA GLN A 166 -2.78 9.29 -15.25
C GLN A 166 -1.83 8.10 -15.44
N GLN A 167 -1.17 7.62 -14.38
CA GLN A 167 -0.32 6.42 -14.42
C GLN A 167 -1.12 5.13 -14.63
N PHE A 168 -2.43 5.15 -14.39
CA PHE A 168 -3.31 3.98 -14.40
C PHE A 168 -4.40 4.08 -15.48
N VAL A 169 -4.26 4.97 -16.46
CA VAL A 169 -5.25 5.12 -17.54
C VAL A 169 -5.44 3.81 -18.32
N ASP A 170 -4.35 3.06 -18.52
CA ASP A 170 -4.33 1.76 -19.20
C ASP A 170 -4.39 0.58 -18.22
N ALA A 171 -4.70 0.82 -16.93
CA ALA A 171 -4.77 -0.25 -15.96
C ALA A 171 -5.95 -1.20 -16.29
N PRO A 172 -5.73 -2.53 -16.28
CA PRO A 172 -6.77 -3.51 -16.62
C PRO A 172 -7.97 -3.47 -15.65
N VAL A 173 -7.74 -3.10 -14.39
CA VAL A 173 -8.82 -3.00 -13.38
C VAL A 173 -8.90 -1.59 -12.78
N GLN A 174 -9.85 -0.83 -13.30
CA GLN A 174 -10.18 0.53 -12.87
C GLN A 174 -10.71 0.60 -11.43
N ALA A 175 -11.33 -0.48 -10.93
CA ALA A 175 -11.95 -0.52 -9.61
C ALA A 175 -10.94 -0.24 -8.46
N PHE A 176 -9.66 -0.55 -8.67
CA PHE A 176 -8.63 -0.42 -7.63
C PHE A 176 -7.78 0.86 -7.77
N VAL A 177 -7.93 1.59 -8.87
CA VAL A 177 -7.20 2.84 -9.14
C VAL A 177 -7.35 3.87 -8.02
N PRO A 178 -8.54 4.11 -7.44
CA PRO A 178 -8.69 5.09 -6.35
C PRO A 178 -7.80 4.77 -5.14
N VAL A 179 -7.60 3.49 -4.82
CA VAL A 179 -6.75 3.07 -3.70
C VAL A 179 -5.27 3.34 -4.01
N LEU A 180 -4.84 3.04 -5.23
CA LEU A 180 -3.47 3.30 -5.68
C LEU A 180 -3.17 4.80 -5.72
N VAL A 181 -4.12 5.61 -6.20
CA VAL A 181 -4.01 7.07 -6.18
C VAL A 181 -3.95 7.60 -4.75
N GLU A 182 -4.83 7.12 -3.85
CA GLU A 182 -4.78 7.52 -2.45
C GLU A 182 -3.41 7.18 -1.82
N HIS A 183 -2.87 6.00 -2.12
CA HIS A 183 -1.56 5.55 -1.64
C HIS A 183 -0.44 6.50 -2.05
N ILE A 184 -0.33 6.78 -3.35
CA ILE A 184 0.72 7.61 -3.94
C ILE A 184 0.64 9.03 -3.36
N VAL A 185 -0.56 9.61 -3.31
CA VAL A 185 -0.73 11.00 -2.89
C VAL A 185 -0.48 11.15 -1.39
N ARG A 186 -0.94 10.21 -0.55
CA ARG A 186 -0.66 10.25 0.90
C ARG A 186 0.83 10.13 1.20
N ASN A 187 1.54 9.27 0.48
CA ASN A 187 2.97 9.11 0.71
C ASN A 187 3.75 10.37 0.25
N ARG A 188 3.36 10.99 -0.88
CA ARG A 188 3.89 12.29 -1.33
C ARG A 188 3.67 13.42 -0.31
N MET A 189 2.53 13.42 0.37
CA MET A 189 2.26 14.38 1.47
C MET A 189 3.18 14.16 2.68
N MET A 190 3.42 12.91 3.08
CA MET A 190 4.31 12.59 4.20
C MET A 190 5.74 13.08 3.93
N GLU A 191 6.24 12.87 2.71
CA GLU A 191 7.57 13.34 2.30
C GLU A 191 7.66 14.87 2.27
N SER A 192 6.63 15.54 1.72
CA SER A 192 6.55 17.00 1.73
C SER A 192 6.60 17.58 3.15
N ARG A 193 5.94 16.93 4.12
CA ARG A 193 6.00 17.31 5.55
C ARG A 193 7.39 17.09 6.14
N ALA A 194 8.06 15.98 5.81
CA ALA A 194 9.42 15.70 6.29
C ALA A 194 10.43 16.72 5.74
N ALA A 195 10.31 17.10 4.46
CA ALA A 195 11.14 18.14 3.85
C ALA A 195 10.95 19.50 4.52
N ALA A 196 9.70 19.89 4.83
CA ALA A 196 9.39 21.15 5.50
C ALA A 196 9.86 21.20 6.97
N ALA A 197 10.01 20.06 7.65
CA ALA A 197 10.51 20.00 9.03
C ALA A 197 12.04 20.05 9.13
N THR A 198 12.74 19.86 8.01
CA THR A 198 14.22 19.79 7.94
C THR A 198 14.85 21.09 7.42
N GLY A 199 14.04 22.06 6.98
CA GLY A 199 14.48 23.38 6.48
C GLY A 199 14.16 24.50 7.45
#